data_AF-K1YJ88-F1
#
_entry.id   AF-K1YJ88-F1
#
_cell.length_a   1.000
_cell.length_b   1.000
_cell.length_c   1.000
_cell.angle_alpha   90.00
_cell.angle_beta   90.00
_cell.angle_gamma   90.00
#
_symmetry.space_group_name_H-M   'P 1'
#
loop_
_entity.id
_entity.type
_entity.pdbx_description
1 polymer ?
#
loop_
_entity_poly.entity_id
_entity_poly.type
_entity_poly.pdbx_seq_one_letter_code
_entity_poly.pdbx_strand_id
1 'polypeptide(L)'
;MPLPVHISARAKDVRNLLAGLLETYELLGESDYDPVLAAALIAFGFVFIHPFADGNGRIHRYLLHHILAEKGFVPKGLVFPVSAVILARLDEYRRTLEHYSKPRLDLIEWRPADRGNVEILNETADLYRYFDATAQAEFLFECVAETVDKTLPEEVSYLKKYDLLGEFIKNSIDMPDRTVDLLIRFLDQNNGRLSKRARDKEFSRLTEAEVQTIERKYADIFYGV
;
A
#
# COMPACT_ATOMS: atom_id res chain seq x y z
N MET A 1 15.66 28.40 8.50
CA MET A 1 14.38 27.66 8.55
C MET A 1 14.41 26.62 7.44
N PRO A 2 13.96 25.37 7.67
CA PRO A 2 13.88 24.38 6.61
C PRO A 2 12.88 24.87 5.55
N LEU A 3 13.22 24.69 4.27
CA LEU A 3 12.31 24.97 3.17
C LEU A 3 11.21 23.89 3.14
N PRO A 4 9.93 24.25 2.94
CA PRO A 4 8.87 23.27 2.77
C PRO A 4 9.12 22.46 1.49
N VAL A 5 9.03 21.14 1.60
CA VAL A 5 9.12 20.21 0.46
C VAL A 5 7.79 20.10 -0.32
N HIS A 6 6.71 20.57 0.29
CA HIS A 6 5.36 20.66 -0.26
C HIS A 6 4.59 21.74 0.49
N ILE A 7 3.76 22.51 -0.24
CA ILE A 7 2.77 23.41 0.32
C ILE A 7 1.40 22.97 -0.21
N SER A 8 0.47 22.73 0.72
CA SER A 8 -0.89 22.29 0.42
C SER A 8 -1.81 23.45 0.03
N ALA A 9 -3.03 23.13 -0.40
CA ALA A 9 -4.00 24.13 -0.79
C ALA A 9 -4.29 25.11 0.37
N ARG A 10 -4.49 26.38 0.01
CA ARG A 10 -4.83 27.41 0.98
C ARG A 10 -6.18 27.11 1.63
N ALA A 11 -6.27 27.28 2.95
CA ALA A 11 -7.44 26.90 3.75
C ALA A 11 -8.79 27.45 3.23
N LYS A 12 -8.83 28.69 2.70
CA LYS A 12 -10.05 29.28 2.13
C LYS A 12 -10.53 28.59 0.84
N ASP A 13 -9.61 27.97 0.10
CA ASP A 13 -9.87 27.37 -1.21
C ASP A 13 -10.21 25.87 -1.11
N VAL A 14 -9.84 25.22 0.00
CA VAL A 14 -10.04 23.77 0.24
C VAL A 14 -11.48 23.32 -0.04
N ARG A 15 -12.49 24.04 0.47
CA ARG A 15 -13.90 23.66 0.27
C ARG A 15 -14.29 23.64 -1.21
N ASN A 16 -13.85 24.65 -1.96
CA ASN A 16 -14.16 24.76 -3.38
C ASN A 16 -13.43 23.68 -4.20
N LEU A 17 -12.16 23.42 -3.86
CA LEU A 17 -11.36 22.38 -4.51
C LEU A 17 -11.95 20.99 -4.26
N LEU A 18 -12.39 20.69 -3.03
CA LEU A 18 -13.05 19.43 -2.72
C LEU A 18 -14.41 19.29 -3.43
N ALA A 19 -15.18 20.37 -3.55
CA ALA A 19 -16.43 20.33 -4.31
C ALA A 19 -16.19 19.95 -5.77
N GLY A 20 -15.21 20.57 -6.43
CA GLY A 20 -14.83 20.21 -7.81
C GLY A 20 -14.28 18.79 -7.94
N LEU A 21 -13.51 18.32 -6.94
CA LEU A 21 -13.01 16.94 -6.93
C LEU A 21 -14.14 15.92 -6.79
N LEU A 22 -15.16 16.21 -5.97
CA LEU A 22 -16.34 15.37 -5.79
C LEU A 22 -17.21 15.34 -7.06
N GLU A 23 -17.46 16.49 -7.68
CA GLU A 23 -18.16 16.56 -8.96
C GLU A 23 -17.41 15.76 -10.05
N THR A 24 -16.08 15.88 -10.09
CA THR A 24 -15.25 15.06 -10.98
C THR A 24 -15.41 13.57 -10.68
N TYR A 25 -15.43 13.17 -9.41
CA TYR A 25 -15.63 11.78 -9.02
C TYR A 25 -17.00 11.24 -9.48
N GLU A 26 -18.07 12.02 -9.34
CA GLU A 26 -19.41 11.63 -9.81
C GLU A 26 -19.43 11.41 -11.34
N LEU A 27 -18.88 12.37 -12.10
CA LEU A 27 -18.79 12.26 -13.56
C LEU A 27 -17.94 11.07 -14.04
N LEU A 28 -16.83 10.79 -13.35
CA LEU A 28 -15.99 9.63 -13.63
C LEU A 28 -16.68 8.32 -13.23
N GLY A 29 -17.52 8.33 -12.20
CA GLY A 29 -18.31 7.18 -11.76
C GLY A 29 -19.36 6.78 -12.79
N GLU A 30 -20.03 7.75 -13.40
CA GLU A 30 -21.10 7.55 -14.39
C GLU A 30 -20.60 7.28 -15.82
N SER A 31 -19.29 7.36 -16.06
CA SER A 31 -18.67 7.13 -17.38
C SER A 31 -17.93 5.80 -17.49
N ASP A 32 -17.60 5.43 -18.73
CA ASP A 32 -16.75 4.30 -19.09
C ASP A 32 -15.25 4.59 -18.93
N TYR A 33 -14.91 5.66 -18.21
CA TYR A 33 -13.53 6.05 -17.93
C TYR A 33 -12.78 4.93 -17.20
N ASP A 34 -11.49 4.78 -17.52
CA ASP A 34 -10.66 3.70 -16.99
C ASP A 34 -10.60 3.76 -15.43
N PRO A 35 -10.83 2.63 -14.73
CA PRO A 35 -10.84 2.60 -13.27
C PRO A 35 -9.54 3.05 -12.60
N VAL A 36 -8.39 2.72 -13.18
CA VAL A 36 -7.07 3.07 -12.65
C VAL A 36 -6.82 4.56 -12.85
N LEU A 37 -7.17 5.10 -14.02
CA LEU A 37 -7.09 6.53 -14.28
C LEU A 37 -8.03 7.34 -13.35
N ALA A 38 -9.26 6.87 -13.14
CA ALA A 38 -10.20 7.52 -12.22
C ALA A 38 -9.65 7.52 -10.79
N ALA A 39 -9.12 6.38 -10.33
CA ALA A 39 -8.51 6.26 -9.01
C ALA A 39 -7.31 7.20 -8.86
N ALA A 40 -6.45 7.29 -9.88
CA ALA A 40 -5.31 8.19 -9.88
C ALA A 40 -5.75 9.66 -9.77
N LEU A 41 -6.69 10.11 -10.60
CA LEU A 41 -7.18 11.49 -10.60
C LEU A 41 -7.76 11.89 -9.24
N ILE A 42 -8.66 11.08 -8.69
CA ILE A 42 -9.35 11.45 -7.44
C ILE A 42 -8.41 11.32 -6.24
N ALA A 43 -7.67 10.22 -6.12
CA ALA A 43 -6.84 10.00 -4.96
C ALA A 43 -5.64 10.96 -4.92
N PHE A 44 -4.96 11.20 -6.04
CA PHE A 44 -3.83 12.16 -6.06
C PHE A 44 -4.31 13.60 -5.98
N GLY A 45 -5.42 13.96 -6.64
CA GLY A 45 -6.05 15.28 -6.46
C GLY A 45 -6.34 15.55 -4.97
N PHE A 46 -6.92 14.58 -4.27
CA PHE A 46 -7.17 14.67 -2.83
C PHE A 46 -5.88 14.89 -2.01
N VAL A 47 -4.83 14.09 -2.26
CA VAL A 47 -3.59 14.17 -1.45
C VAL A 47 -2.80 15.45 -1.73
N PHE A 48 -2.91 16.00 -2.95
CA PHE A 48 -2.32 17.29 -3.31
C PHE A 48 -3.05 18.47 -2.69
N ILE A 49 -4.39 18.43 -2.63
CA ILE A 49 -5.19 19.43 -1.89
C ILE A 49 -4.84 19.39 -0.40
N HIS A 50 -4.69 18.18 0.16
CA HIS A 50 -4.34 17.94 1.57
C HIS A 50 -5.31 18.63 2.56
N PRO A 51 -6.61 18.30 2.53
CA PRO A 51 -7.66 19.08 3.20
C PRO A 51 -7.69 18.95 4.73
N PHE A 52 -7.10 17.90 5.31
CA PHE A 52 -7.16 17.63 6.74
C PHE A 52 -5.83 17.91 7.44
N ALA A 53 -5.87 18.16 8.75
CA ALA A 53 -4.67 18.33 9.56
C ALA A 53 -3.86 17.01 9.72
N ASP A 54 -4.53 15.87 9.65
CA ASP A 54 -3.93 14.53 9.67
C ASP A 54 -4.84 13.56 8.90
N GLY A 55 -4.27 12.44 8.45
CA GLY A 55 -5.03 11.35 7.83
C GLY A 55 -5.07 11.39 6.30
N ASN A 56 -4.55 12.44 5.66
CA ASN A 56 -4.62 12.57 4.19
C ASN A 56 -3.98 11.38 3.47
N GLY A 57 -2.82 10.89 3.91
CA GLY A 57 -2.20 9.71 3.31
C GLY A 57 -3.00 8.41 3.50
N ARG A 58 -3.76 8.27 4.60
CA ARG A 58 -4.64 7.12 4.84
C ARG A 58 -5.87 7.18 3.95
N ILE A 59 -6.49 8.35 3.83
CA ILE A 59 -7.66 8.57 2.98
C ILE A 59 -7.27 8.46 1.50
N HIS A 60 -6.12 8.99 1.08
CA HIS A 60 -5.58 8.82 -0.27
C HIS A 60 -5.54 7.33 -0.68
N ARG A 61 -4.93 6.49 0.16
CA ARG A 61 -4.86 5.05 -0.12
C ARG A 61 -6.24 4.39 -0.10
N TYR A 62 -7.11 4.79 0.84
CA TYR A 62 -8.49 4.32 0.85
C TYR A 62 -9.21 4.65 -0.46
N LEU A 63 -9.07 5.88 -0.99
CA LEU A 63 -9.71 6.30 -2.23
C LEU A 63 -9.22 5.49 -3.44
N LEU A 64 -7.93 5.15 -3.50
CA LEU A 64 -7.42 4.24 -4.54
C LEU A 64 -8.18 2.91 -4.55
N HIS A 65 -8.32 2.26 -3.39
CA HIS A 65 -9.05 0.98 -3.27
C HIS A 65 -10.55 1.14 -3.54
N HIS A 66 -11.15 2.19 -2.97
CA HIS A 66 -12.58 2.46 -3.09
C HIS A 66 -12.98 2.59 -4.56
N ILE A 67 -12.27 3.40 -5.33
CA ILE A 67 -12.60 3.67 -6.73
C ILE A 67 -12.37 2.44 -7.61
N LEU A 68 -11.27 1.71 -7.40
CA LEU A 68 -11.01 0.45 -8.11
C LEU A 68 -12.10 -0.59 -7.84
N ALA A 69 -12.54 -0.72 -6.59
CA ALA A 69 -13.61 -1.65 -6.21
C ALA A 69 -14.98 -1.20 -6.77
N GLU A 70 -15.30 0.08 -6.64
CA GLU A 70 -16.56 0.66 -7.11
C GLU A 70 -16.73 0.55 -8.62
N LYS A 71 -15.67 0.80 -9.39
CA LYS A 71 -15.68 0.64 -10.85
C LYS A 71 -15.46 -0.80 -11.32
N GLY A 72 -15.51 -1.78 -10.41
CA GLY A 72 -15.49 -3.21 -10.74
C GLY A 72 -14.16 -3.73 -11.28
N PHE A 73 -13.06 -3.00 -11.08
CA PHE A 73 -11.72 -3.47 -11.46
C PHE A 73 -11.30 -4.72 -10.67
N VAL A 74 -11.74 -4.78 -9.41
CA VAL A 74 -11.43 -5.87 -8.49
C VAL A 74 -12.67 -6.75 -8.28
N PRO A 75 -12.56 -8.09 -8.30
CA PRO A 75 -13.64 -8.99 -7.92
C PRO A 75 -14.21 -8.66 -6.53
N LYS A 76 -15.54 -8.78 -6.37
CA LYS A 76 -16.19 -8.54 -5.08
C LYS A 76 -15.61 -9.45 -3.99
N GLY A 77 -15.28 -8.86 -2.85
CA GLY A 77 -14.71 -9.57 -1.71
C GLY A 77 -13.20 -9.80 -1.75
N LEU A 78 -12.52 -9.45 -2.85
CA LEU A 78 -11.06 -9.44 -2.91
C LEU A 78 -10.53 -8.09 -2.44
N VAL A 79 -9.59 -8.11 -1.50
CA VAL A 79 -8.79 -6.94 -1.15
C VAL A 79 -7.62 -6.90 -2.13
N PHE A 80 -7.61 -5.93 -3.05
CA PHE A 80 -6.54 -5.79 -4.03
C PHE A 80 -5.31 -5.17 -3.37
N PRO A 81 -4.15 -5.85 -3.27
CA PRO A 81 -3.05 -5.41 -2.40
C PRO A 81 -2.17 -4.29 -2.98
N VAL A 82 -2.72 -3.35 -3.77
CA VAL A 82 -1.93 -2.28 -4.40
C VAL A 82 -1.20 -1.39 -3.39
N SER A 83 -1.75 -1.20 -2.18
CA SER A 83 -1.06 -0.47 -1.10
C SER A 83 0.24 -1.16 -0.65
N ALA A 84 0.30 -2.49 -0.70
CA ALA A 84 1.50 -3.24 -0.34
C ALA A 84 2.60 -3.02 -1.38
N VAL A 85 2.24 -3.00 -2.66
CA VAL A 85 3.17 -2.67 -3.76
C VAL A 85 3.66 -1.23 -3.67
N ILE A 86 2.76 -0.27 -3.43
CA ILE A 86 3.15 1.14 -3.21
C ILE A 86 4.12 1.27 -2.03
N LEU A 87 3.91 0.50 -0.95
CA LEU A 87 4.81 0.47 0.20
C LEU A 87 6.19 -0.12 -0.14
N ALA A 88 6.22 -1.20 -0.92
CA ALA A 88 7.48 -1.79 -1.41
C ALA A 88 8.25 -0.82 -2.33
N ARG A 89 7.53 0.05 -3.04
CA ARG A 89 8.07 1.06 -3.98
C ARG A 89 8.00 2.48 -3.42
N LEU A 90 8.23 2.62 -2.11
CA LEU A 90 8.04 3.89 -1.39
C LEU A 90 8.85 5.05 -1.96
N ASP A 91 10.07 4.80 -2.44
CA ASP A 91 10.91 5.85 -3.02
C ASP A 91 10.40 6.31 -4.39
N GLU A 92 9.82 5.42 -5.19
CA GLU A 92 9.14 5.77 -6.44
C GLU A 92 7.87 6.55 -6.17
N TYR A 93 7.06 6.10 -5.22
CA TYR A 93 5.87 6.82 -4.77
C TYR A 93 6.19 8.25 -4.32
N ARG A 94 7.27 8.43 -3.54
CA ARG A 94 7.75 9.76 -3.14
C ARG A 94 8.15 10.60 -4.34
N ARG A 95 8.91 10.05 -5.29
CA ARG A 95 9.28 10.76 -6.53
C ARG A 95 8.05 11.16 -7.34
N THR A 96 7.03 10.32 -7.41
CA THR A 96 5.76 10.61 -8.07
C THR A 96 5.01 11.75 -7.41
N LEU A 97 4.98 11.82 -6.07
CA LEU A 97 4.40 12.98 -5.36
C LEU A 97 5.21 14.26 -5.60
N GLU A 98 6.55 14.15 -5.54
CA GLU A 98 7.47 15.28 -5.72
C GLU A 98 7.49 15.82 -7.15
N HIS A 99 7.25 14.97 -8.16
CA HIS A 99 7.11 15.37 -9.56
C HIS A 99 6.00 16.43 -9.71
N TYR A 100 4.91 16.26 -8.97
CA TYR A 100 3.89 17.29 -8.86
C TYR A 100 4.34 18.42 -7.92
N SER A 101 4.70 18.14 -6.67
CA SER A 101 4.81 19.19 -5.64
C SER A 101 5.98 20.16 -5.81
N LYS A 102 7.16 19.69 -6.25
CA LYS A 102 8.39 20.50 -6.28
C LYS A 102 8.30 21.70 -7.23
N PRO A 103 7.88 21.53 -8.51
CA PRO A 103 7.77 22.67 -9.44
C PRO A 103 6.77 23.75 -9.01
N ARG A 104 5.78 23.42 -8.16
CA ARG A 104 4.79 24.39 -7.69
C ARG A 104 5.30 25.26 -6.55
N LEU A 105 6.38 24.88 -5.86
CA LEU A 105 6.95 25.71 -4.78
C LEU A 105 7.37 27.09 -5.29
N ASP A 106 7.89 27.18 -6.51
CA ASP A 106 8.29 28.45 -7.14
C ASP A 106 7.09 29.32 -7.55
N LEU A 107 5.89 28.74 -7.60
CA LEU A 107 4.64 29.42 -7.96
C LEU A 107 3.83 29.87 -6.72
N ILE A 108 4.26 29.48 -5.53
CA ILE A 108 3.57 29.77 -4.28
C ILE A 108 4.37 30.82 -3.52
N GLU A 109 3.80 32.01 -3.38
CA GLU A 109 4.32 33.02 -2.49
C GLU A 109 3.88 32.68 -1.06
N TRP A 110 4.83 32.50 -0.15
CA TRP A 110 4.52 32.12 1.23
C TRP A 110 5.46 32.76 2.24
N ARG A 111 5.00 32.83 3.49
CA ARG A 111 5.84 33.16 4.65
C ARG A 111 5.61 32.17 5.79
N PRO A 112 6.59 31.96 6.68
CA PRO A 112 6.39 31.14 7.87
C PRO A 112 5.27 31.70 8.75
N ALA A 113 4.46 30.81 9.31
CA ALA A 113 3.42 31.10 10.28
C ALA A 113 3.67 30.30 11.58
N ASP A 114 2.79 30.45 12.56
CA ASP A 114 2.91 29.79 13.86
C ASP A 114 2.96 28.27 13.74
N ARG A 115 3.70 27.65 14.67
CA ARG A 115 3.81 26.18 14.83
C ARG A 115 4.34 25.45 13.58
N GLY A 116 5.16 26.12 12.77
CA GLY A 116 5.76 25.52 11.57
C GLY A 116 4.80 25.44 10.37
N ASN A 117 3.68 26.16 10.42
CA ASN A 117 2.79 26.32 9.27
C ASN A 117 3.33 27.35 8.28
N VAL A 118 2.68 27.44 7.13
CA VAL A 118 2.93 28.45 6.11
C VAL A 118 1.68 29.27 5.85
N GLU A 119 1.86 30.57 5.63
CA GLU A 119 0.82 31.46 5.14
C GLU A 119 1.05 31.71 3.65
N ILE A 120 0.04 31.42 2.83
CA ILE A 120 0.08 31.57 1.37
C ILE A 120 -0.43 32.96 0.99
N LEU A 121 0.37 33.71 0.24
CA LEU A 121 0.18 35.14 -0.06
C LEU A 121 -0.49 35.40 -1.42
N ASN A 122 -0.38 34.49 -2.38
CA ASN A 122 -0.96 34.60 -3.72
C ASN A 122 -2.08 33.56 -3.99
N GLU A 123 -2.91 33.78 -5.01
CA GLU A 123 -3.97 32.83 -5.39
C GLU A 123 -3.35 31.57 -6.03
N THR A 124 -3.57 30.41 -5.41
CA THR A 124 -2.93 29.14 -5.81
C THR A 124 -3.92 28.03 -6.11
N ALA A 125 -5.23 28.30 -6.05
CA ALA A 125 -6.27 27.29 -6.24
C ALA A 125 -6.13 26.53 -7.57
N ASP A 126 -5.77 27.23 -8.65
CA ASP A 126 -5.65 26.61 -9.98
C ASP A 126 -4.50 25.60 -10.08
N LEU A 127 -3.48 25.72 -9.22
CA LEU A 127 -2.38 24.73 -9.16
C LEU A 127 -2.92 23.34 -8.78
N TYR A 128 -3.93 23.29 -7.92
CA TYR A 128 -4.56 22.05 -7.43
C TYR A 128 -5.80 21.66 -8.26
N ARG A 129 -6.51 22.65 -8.82
CA ARG A 129 -7.69 22.42 -9.66
C ARG A 129 -7.35 21.74 -10.97
N TYR A 130 -6.25 22.17 -11.61
CA TYR A 130 -5.83 21.68 -12.91
C TYR A 130 -4.43 21.07 -12.80
N PHE A 131 -4.36 19.85 -12.29
CA PHE A 131 -3.10 19.13 -12.21
C PHE A 131 -2.98 18.09 -13.33
N ASP A 132 -1.76 17.93 -13.83
CA ASP A 132 -1.40 16.82 -14.70
C ASP A 132 -1.13 15.59 -13.82
N ALA A 133 -1.92 14.55 -14.05
CA ALA A 133 -1.86 13.29 -13.32
C ALA A 133 -1.06 12.19 -14.05
N THR A 134 -0.38 12.50 -15.15
CA THR A 134 0.26 11.50 -16.02
C THR A 134 1.23 10.61 -15.24
N ALA A 135 2.20 11.21 -14.52
CA ALA A 135 3.17 10.45 -13.73
C ALA A 135 2.50 9.64 -12.59
N GLN A 136 1.41 10.14 -12.03
CA GLN A 136 0.65 9.47 -10.98
C GLN A 136 -0.12 8.26 -11.53
N ALA A 137 -0.71 8.42 -12.71
CA ALA A 137 -1.40 7.36 -13.43
C ALA A 137 -0.43 6.26 -13.86
N GLU A 138 0.70 6.61 -14.48
CA GLU A 138 1.76 5.67 -14.88
C GLU A 138 2.25 4.85 -13.69
N PHE A 139 2.60 5.52 -12.58
CA PHE A 139 3.01 4.84 -11.36
C PHE A 139 1.94 3.89 -10.82
N LEU A 140 0.67 4.30 -10.80
CA LEU A 140 -0.41 3.45 -10.31
C LEU A 140 -0.62 2.23 -11.23
N PHE A 141 -0.53 2.39 -12.55
CA PHE A 141 -0.58 1.28 -13.50
C PHE A 141 0.55 0.28 -13.28
N GLU A 142 1.77 0.76 -13.02
CA GLU A 142 2.89 -0.13 -12.70
C GLU A 142 2.64 -0.89 -11.39
N CYS A 143 2.09 -0.24 -10.36
CA CYS A 143 1.73 -0.92 -9.12
C CYS A 143 0.62 -1.96 -9.33
N VAL A 144 -0.37 -1.65 -10.17
CA VAL A 144 -1.45 -2.57 -10.56
C VAL A 144 -0.90 -3.78 -11.30
N ALA A 145 -0.03 -3.56 -12.30
CA ALA A 145 0.60 -4.63 -13.06
C ALA A 145 1.42 -5.55 -12.14
N GLU A 146 2.23 -4.99 -11.26
CA GLU A 146 3.01 -5.77 -10.29
C GLU A 146 2.12 -6.54 -9.31
N THR A 147 0.99 -5.96 -8.90
CA THR A 147 0.01 -6.64 -8.05
C THR A 147 -0.56 -7.88 -8.74
N VAL A 148 -0.93 -7.74 -10.02
CA VAL A 148 -1.57 -8.80 -10.81
C VAL A 148 -0.56 -9.87 -11.23
N ASP A 149 0.61 -9.46 -11.72
CA ASP A 149 1.57 -10.36 -12.36
C ASP A 149 2.51 -11.05 -11.36
N LYS A 150 2.68 -10.47 -10.16
CA LYS A 150 3.62 -10.97 -9.15
C LYS A 150 2.96 -11.20 -7.80
N THR A 151 2.46 -10.15 -7.17
CA THR A 151 2.03 -10.21 -5.77
C THR A 151 0.92 -11.23 -5.55
N LEU A 152 -0.17 -11.16 -6.33
CA LEU A 152 -1.29 -12.09 -6.19
C LEU A 152 -0.90 -13.55 -6.50
N PRO A 153 -0.19 -13.86 -7.61
CA PRO A 153 0.33 -15.20 -7.86
C PRO A 153 1.23 -15.74 -6.74
N GLU A 154 2.12 -14.91 -6.21
CA GLU A 154 3.04 -15.26 -5.12
C GLU A 154 2.28 -15.54 -3.81
N GLU A 155 1.31 -14.70 -3.45
CA GLU A 155 0.44 -14.91 -2.30
C GLU A 155 -0.36 -16.22 -2.42
N VAL A 156 -0.95 -16.49 -3.59
CA VAL A 156 -1.68 -17.75 -3.82
C VAL A 156 -0.76 -18.96 -3.73
N SER A 157 0.45 -18.88 -4.30
CA SER A 157 1.47 -19.92 -4.21
C SER A 157 1.89 -20.17 -2.76
N TYR A 158 2.12 -19.09 -2.00
CA TYR A 158 2.46 -19.16 -0.58
C TYR A 158 1.35 -19.82 0.23
N LEU A 159 0.10 -19.42 0.06
CA LEU A 159 -1.05 -20.01 0.78
C LEU A 159 -1.17 -21.51 0.51
N LYS A 160 -1.01 -21.96 -0.74
CA LYS A 160 -0.99 -23.40 -1.07
C LYS A 160 0.13 -24.14 -0.34
N LYS A 161 1.33 -23.59 -0.33
CA LYS A 161 2.49 -24.17 0.36
C LYS A 161 2.30 -24.20 1.88
N TYR A 162 1.72 -23.14 2.41
CA TYR A 162 1.35 -22.99 3.82
C TYR A 162 0.37 -24.09 4.24
N ASP A 163 -0.71 -24.28 3.48
CA ASP A 163 -1.72 -25.31 3.75
C ASP A 163 -1.12 -26.72 3.70
N LEU A 164 -0.31 -27.03 2.68
CA LEU A 164 0.38 -28.31 2.55
C LEU A 164 1.29 -28.62 3.75
N LEU A 165 2.07 -27.64 4.19
CA LEU A 165 2.96 -27.80 5.34
C LEU A 165 2.14 -27.92 6.64
N GLY A 166 1.09 -27.11 6.78
CA GLY A 166 0.19 -27.16 7.93
C GLY A 166 -0.47 -28.53 8.08
N GLU A 167 -1.02 -29.09 7.01
CA GLU A 167 -1.59 -30.44 6.99
C GLU A 167 -0.54 -31.51 7.33
N PHE A 168 0.67 -31.40 6.77
CA PHE A 168 1.75 -32.33 7.07
C PHE A 168 2.10 -32.34 8.57
N ILE A 169 2.24 -31.16 9.17
CA ILE A 169 2.58 -31.03 10.59
C ILE A 169 1.47 -31.64 11.44
N LYS A 170 0.20 -31.29 11.19
CA LYS A 170 -0.96 -31.80 11.94
C LYS A 170 -1.10 -33.32 11.86
N ASN A 171 -0.76 -33.92 10.71
CA ASN A 171 -0.82 -35.36 10.51
C ASN A 171 0.38 -36.12 11.11
N SER A 172 1.51 -35.45 11.30
CA SER A 172 2.76 -36.08 11.75
C SER A 172 3.03 -35.86 13.24
N ILE A 173 2.58 -34.74 13.79
CA ILE A 173 2.91 -34.28 15.14
C ILE A 173 1.66 -33.66 15.77
N ASP A 174 1.28 -34.18 16.94
CA ASP A 174 0.15 -33.64 17.70
C ASP A 174 0.49 -32.26 18.28
N MET A 175 -0.12 -31.21 17.72
CA MET A 175 0.01 -29.85 18.24
C MET A 175 -1.19 -28.97 17.91
N PRO A 176 -1.49 -27.95 18.75
CA PRO A 176 -2.57 -27.01 18.46
C PRO A 176 -2.33 -26.22 17.17
N ASP A 177 -3.40 -25.88 16.46
CA ASP A 177 -3.36 -25.08 15.21
C ASP A 177 -2.52 -23.80 15.37
N ARG A 178 -2.73 -23.07 16.47
CA ARG A 178 -1.97 -21.84 16.76
C ARG A 178 -0.46 -22.07 16.85
N THR A 179 -0.03 -23.25 17.29
CA THR A 179 1.38 -23.63 17.38
C THR A 179 1.94 -23.97 15.99
N VAL A 180 1.15 -24.62 15.13
CA VAL A 180 1.48 -24.82 13.71
C VAL A 180 1.69 -23.49 13.01
N ASP A 181 0.75 -22.56 13.16
CA ASP A 181 0.81 -21.24 12.52
C ASP A 181 2.01 -20.41 13.00
N LEU A 182 2.37 -20.55 14.28
CA LEU A 182 3.55 -19.92 14.85
C LEU A 182 4.81 -20.55 14.28
N LEU A 183 4.87 -21.88 14.21
CA LEU A 183 6.01 -22.63 13.70
C LEU A 183 6.30 -22.30 12.23
N ILE A 184 5.29 -22.27 11.37
CA ILE A 184 5.47 -21.91 9.96
C ILE A 184 6.01 -20.48 9.84
N ARG A 185 5.49 -19.52 10.63
CA ARG A 185 6.03 -18.14 10.67
C ARG A 185 7.48 -18.08 11.10
N PHE A 186 7.90 -18.87 12.10
CA PHE A 186 9.30 -18.91 12.54
C PHE A 186 10.22 -19.48 11.46
N LEU A 187 9.76 -20.47 10.71
CA LEU A 187 10.51 -21.03 9.58
C LEU A 187 10.66 -19.99 8.47
N ASP A 188 9.57 -19.32 8.11
CA ASP A 188 9.54 -18.31 7.06
C ASP A 188 10.50 -17.14 7.36
N GLN A 189 10.51 -16.67 8.61
CA GLN A 189 11.42 -15.60 9.06
C GLN A 189 12.90 -16.01 9.08
N ASN A 190 13.21 -17.31 9.13
CA ASN A 190 14.56 -17.82 9.32
C ASN A 190 14.98 -18.79 8.19
N ASN A 191 14.47 -18.58 6.97
CA ASN A 191 14.83 -19.36 5.77
C ASN A 191 14.70 -20.87 5.97
N GLY A 192 13.57 -21.31 6.52
CA GLY A 192 13.25 -22.71 6.73
C GLY A 192 13.94 -23.37 7.93
N ARG A 193 14.52 -22.59 8.86
CA ARG A 193 15.18 -23.14 10.05
C ARG A 193 14.71 -22.52 11.36
N LEU A 194 14.53 -23.33 12.40
CA LEU A 194 14.25 -22.83 13.75
C LEU A 194 15.54 -22.45 14.46
N SER A 195 15.60 -21.21 14.95
CA SER A 195 16.71 -20.78 15.82
C SER A 195 16.76 -21.61 17.10
N LYS A 196 17.96 -21.78 17.68
CA LYS A 196 18.13 -22.50 18.95
C LYS A 196 17.19 -21.98 20.05
N ARG A 197 17.05 -20.66 20.17
CA ARG A 197 16.12 -20.02 21.11
C ARG A 197 14.66 -20.41 20.86
N ALA A 198 14.24 -20.47 19.59
CA ALA A 198 12.87 -20.84 19.25
C ALA A 198 12.60 -22.31 19.61
N ARG A 199 13.54 -23.20 19.31
CA ARG A 199 13.49 -24.62 19.72
C ARG A 199 13.40 -24.78 21.23
N ASP A 200 14.25 -24.06 21.98
CA ASP A 200 14.34 -24.21 23.44
C ASP A 200 13.19 -23.55 24.20
N LYS A 201 12.55 -22.51 23.65
CA LYS A 201 11.48 -21.76 24.34
C LYS A 201 10.09 -22.04 23.77
N GLU A 202 9.88 -21.71 22.51
CA GLU A 202 8.55 -21.72 21.87
C GLU A 202 8.13 -23.15 21.47
N PHE A 203 9.11 -23.97 21.07
CA PHE A 203 8.87 -25.32 20.53
C PHE A 203 9.57 -26.41 21.35
N SER A 204 9.73 -26.22 22.66
CA SER A 204 10.46 -27.12 23.57
C SER A 204 9.90 -28.54 23.67
N ARG A 205 8.66 -28.74 23.21
CA ARG A 205 8.01 -30.04 23.12
C ARG A 205 8.42 -30.86 21.89
N LEU A 206 9.01 -30.22 20.87
CA LEU A 206 9.50 -30.91 19.69
C LEU A 206 10.84 -31.58 19.97
N THR A 207 10.95 -32.83 19.56
CA THR A 207 12.23 -33.54 19.49
C THR A 207 13.08 -33.04 18.34
N GLU A 208 14.40 -33.24 18.43
CA GLU A 208 15.31 -32.85 17.35
C GLU A 208 14.98 -33.56 16.02
N ALA A 209 14.49 -34.80 16.08
CA ALA A 209 14.06 -35.55 14.89
C ALA A 209 12.82 -34.93 14.22
N GLU A 210 11.84 -34.48 15.02
CA GLU A 210 10.64 -33.79 14.52
C GLU A 210 11.01 -32.43 13.90
N VAL A 211 11.87 -31.66 14.56
CA VAL A 211 12.36 -30.38 14.01
C VAL A 211 13.05 -30.61 12.66
N GLN A 212 13.95 -31.59 12.56
CA GLN A 212 14.62 -31.90 11.29
C GLN A 212 13.65 -32.36 10.21
N THR A 213 12.62 -33.10 10.58
CA THR A 213 11.57 -33.57 9.66
C THR A 213 10.76 -32.40 9.12
N ILE A 214 10.36 -31.47 10.00
CA ILE A 214 9.65 -30.24 9.65
C ILE A 214 10.52 -29.35 8.74
N GLU A 215 11.77 -29.07 9.13
CA GLU A 215 12.68 -28.21 8.35
C GLU A 215 12.94 -28.79 6.95
N ARG A 216 13.09 -30.12 6.84
CA ARG A 216 13.23 -30.81 5.56
C ARG A 216 11.96 -30.70 4.73
N LYS A 217 10.78 -30.91 5.35
CA LYS A 217 9.51 -30.81 4.62
C LYS A 217 9.22 -29.38 4.17
N TYR A 218 9.60 -28.39 4.98
CA TYR A 218 9.56 -26.99 4.59
C TYR A 218 10.44 -26.75 3.36
N ALA A 219 11.69 -27.24 3.35
CA ALA A 219 12.58 -27.08 2.20
C ALA A 219 12.02 -27.73 0.91
N ASP A 220 11.46 -28.93 1.03
CA ASP A 220 10.80 -29.65 -0.08
C ASP A 220 9.64 -28.81 -0.67
N ILE A 221 8.76 -28.29 0.19
CA ILE A 221 7.57 -27.53 -0.25
C ILE A 221 7.93 -26.12 -0.76
N PHE A 222 8.80 -25.40 -0.04
CA PHE A 222 9.05 -23.98 -0.31
C PHE A 222 10.16 -23.76 -1.31
N TYR A 223 11.18 -24.61 -1.33
CA TYR A 223 12.37 -24.50 -2.18
C TYR A 223 12.46 -25.59 -3.27
N GLY A 224 11.71 -26.69 -3.15
CA GLY A 224 11.77 -27.80 -4.11
C GLY A 224 13.05 -28.63 -4.00
N VAL A 225 13.64 -28.71 -2.79
CA VAL A 225 14.93 -29.36 -2.51
C VAL A 225 14.80 -30.39 -1.40
#